data_AF-A0A484BME4-F1
#
_entry.id   AF-A0A484BME4-F1
#
_cell.length_a   1.000
_cell.length_b   1.000
_cell.length_c   1.000
_cell.angle_alpha   90.00
_cell.angle_beta   90.00
_cell.angle_gamma   90.00
#
_symmetry.space_group_name_H-M   'P 1'
#
loop_
_entity.id
_entity.type
_entity.pdbx_description
1 polymer ?
#
loop_
_entity_poly.entity_id
_entity_poly.type
_entity_poly.pdbx_seq_one_letter_code
_entity_poly.pdbx_strand_id
1 'polypeptide(L)'
;MQRNLASKLRPLLRQINGRYSIVTPLVSCRPIEMSPVKMSERTGAKITPKMAKLQKQYQEDNGKPVFLKGGVMDNVLFMSTLVLCVVGLVGDFILWFSYILA
;
A
#
# COMPACT_ATOMS: atom_id res chain seq x y z
N MET A 1 2.88 32.44 35.78
CA MET A 1 3.20 31.39 34.78
C MET A 1 3.99 30.28 35.44
N GLN A 2 3.41 29.09 35.69
CA GLN A 2 4.13 27.81 35.91
C GLN A 2 3.11 26.70 36.25
N ARG A 3 2.50 26.06 35.24
CA ARG A 3 1.64 24.87 35.44
C ARG A 3 1.96 23.72 34.45
N ASN A 4 3.16 23.72 33.88
CA ASN A 4 3.60 22.73 32.88
C ASN A 4 4.58 21.67 33.43
N LEU A 5 4.78 21.58 34.74
CA LEU A 5 5.70 20.58 35.32
C LEU A 5 5.03 19.20 35.47
N ALA A 6 3.76 19.15 35.91
CA ALA A 6 3.04 17.90 36.15
C ALA A 6 2.72 17.13 34.86
N SER A 7 2.65 17.81 33.70
CA SER A 7 2.44 17.16 32.39
C SER A 7 3.72 16.55 31.83
N LYS A 8 4.91 17.08 32.17
CA LYS A 8 6.21 16.51 31.76
C LYS A 8 6.62 15.26 32.53
N LEU A 9 6.05 15.00 33.71
CA LEU A 9 6.32 13.80 34.50
C LEU A 9 5.43 12.60 34.15
N ARG A 10 4.37 12.79 33.36
CA ARG A 10 3.48 11.70 32.90
C ARG A 10 4.18 10.58 32.11
N PRO A 11 5.12 10.83 31.16
CA PRO A 11 5.77 9.75 30.43
C PRO A 11 6.76 8.95 31.30
N LEU A 12 7.36 9.56 32.33
CA LEU A 12 8.32 8.85 33.21
C LEU A 12 7.63 7.84 34.14
N LEU A 13 6.40 8.14 34.61
CA LEU A 13 5.60 7.20 35.40
C LEU A 13 5.01 6.04 34.59
N ARG A 14 4.94 6.13 33.26
CA ARG A 14 4.47 5.03 32.39
C ARG A 14 5.55 3.96 32.15
N GLN A 15 6.82 4.28 32.36
CA GLN A 15 7.96 3.45 31.96
C GLN A 15 8.47 2.51 33.05
N ILE A 16 8.07 2.70 34.31
CA ILE A 16 8.65 2.00 35.45
C ILE A 16 8.06 0.61 35.76
N ASN A 17 7.02 0.15 35.04
CA ASN A 17 6.35 -1.12 35.37
C ASN A 17 6.31 -2.16 34.23
N GLY A 18 7.37 -2.26 33.44
CA GLY A 18 7.41 -3.21 32.32
C GLY A 18 8.81 -3.66 31.93
N ARG A 19 9.47 -4.41 32.82
CA ARG A 19 10.63 -5.22 32.46
C ARG A 19 10.16 -6.66 32.20
N TYR A 20 10.50 -7.14 31.00
CA TYR A 20 10.51 -8.52 30.47
C TYR A 20 9.25 -9.40 30.71
N SER A 21 8.54 -9.74 29.63
CA SER A 21 8.31 -11.16 29.30
C SER A 21 7.72 -11.27 27.90
N ILE A 22 8.39 -12.07 27.09
CA ILE A 22 7.91 -12.72 25.87
C ILE A 22 6.49 -13.26 26.13
N VAL A 23 5.49 -12.85 25.35
CA VAL A 23 4.36 -13.64 24.81
C VAL A 23 3.55 -12.72 23.89
N THR A 24 3.36 -13.12 22.64
CA THR A 24 2.46 -12.52 21.65
C THR A 24 1.03 -12.39 22.21
N PRO A 25 0.43 -11.18 22.30
CA PRO A 25 -1.01 -11.09 22.37
C PRO A 25 -1.51 -11.00 20.92
N LEU A 26 -2.24 -12.03 20.52
CA LEU A 26 -3.35 -11.94 19.58
C LEU A 26 -3.90 -10.51 19.58
N VAL A 27 -3.80 -9.83 18.43
CA VAL A 27 -4.60 -8.64 18.19
C VAL A 27 -6.04 -9.11 18.32
N SER A 28 -6.62 -8.84 19.48
CA SER A 28 -8.03 -8.97 19.76
C SER A 28 -8.74 -8.06 18.76
N CYS A 29 -9.15 -8.62 17.61
CA CYS A 29 -10.16 -8.02 16.78
C CYS A 29 -11.33 -7.74 17.71
N ARG A 30 -11.59 -6.45 17.99
CA ARG A 30 -12.93 -6.08 18.44
C ARG A 30 -13.88 -6.69 17.41
N PRO A 31 -14.89 -7.48 17.78
CA PRO A 31 -15.97 -7.72 16.85
C PRO A 31 -16.53 -6.34 16.53
N ILE A 32 -16.21 -5.85 15.34
CA ILE A 32 -16.98 -4.78 14.74
C ILE A 32 -18.31 -5.45 14.49
N GLU A 33 -19.26 -5.24 15.41
CA GLU A 33 -20.65 -5.43 15.11
C GLU A 33 -20.88 -4.56 13.87
N MET A 34 -20.97 -5.21 12.71
CA MET A 34 -21.37 -4.57 11.47
C MET A 34 -22.84 -4.22 11.66
N SER A 35 -23.11 -3.17 12.43
CA SER A 35 -24.36 -2.45 12.24
C SER A 35 -24.43 -2.15 10.74
N PRO A 36 -25.57 -2.38 10.08
CA PRO A 36 -25.69 -2.06 8.68
C PRO A 36 -25.39 -0.58 8.57
N VAL A 37 -24.19 -0.25 8.08
CA VAL A 37 -23.86 1.09 7.63
C VAL A 37 -24.87 1.32 6.52
N LYS A 38 -25.99 1.94 6.87
CA LYS A 38 -26.90 2.54 5.91
C LYS A 38 -26.02 3.55 5.21
N MET A 39 -25.47 3.12 4.07
CA MET A 39 -24.74 3.94 3.13
C MET A 39 -25.61 5.19 3.00
N SER A 40 -25.15 6.30 3.57
CA SER A 40 -25.85 7.56 3.46
C SER A 40 -26.04 7.75 1.96
N GLU A 41 -27.30 7.69 1.54
CA GLU A 41 -27.76 7.84 0.18
C GLU A 41 -27.42 9.28 -0.20
N ARG A 42 -26.14 9.51 -0.52
CA ARG A 42 -25.67 10.77 -1.07
C ARG A 42 -26.31 10.83 -2.43
N THR A 43 -27.44 11.52 -2.48
CA THR A 43 -28.15 11.99 -3.65
C THR A 43 -27.17 12.18 -4.79
N GLY A 44 -27.32 11.34 -5.82
CA GLY A 44 -26.30 10.99 -6.78
C GLY A 44 -25.56 12.19 -7.37
N ALA A 45 -24.27 12.29 -7.07
CA ALA A 45 -23.35 12.96 -7.97
C ALA A 45 -23.45 12.24 -9.32
N LYS A 46 -23.96 12.94 -10.34
CA LYS A 46 -24.15 12.36 -11.68
C LYS A 46 -22.79 11.90 -12.20
N ILE A 47 -22.58 10.59 -12.23
CA ILE A 47 -21.36 9.98 -12.77
C ILE A 47 -21.34 10.34 -14.26
N THR A 48 -20.26 11.00 -14.71
CA THR A 48 -20.08 11.28 -16.13
C THR A 48 -20.04 9.96 -16.90
N PRO A 49 -20.66 9.84 -18.09
CA PRO A 49 -20.68 8.58 -18.85
C PRO A 49 -19.28 8.02 -19.14
N LYS A 50 -18.25 8.88 -19.19
CA LYS A 50 -16.85 8.46 -19.30
C LYS A 50 -16.35 7.70 -18.06
N MET A 51 -16.67 8.20 -16.86
CA MET A 51 -16.31 7.52 -15.61
C MET A 51 -17.04 6.19 -15.46
N ALA A 52 -18.32 6.12 -15.81
CA ALA A 52 -19.07 4.86 -15.76
C ALA A 52 -18.46 3.79 -16.68
N LYS A 53 -18.00 4.17 -17.87
CA LYS A 53 -17.30 3.27 -18.79
C LYS A 53 -15.97 2.77 -18.21
N LEU A 54 -15.17 3.67 -17.65
CA LEU A 54 -13.90 3.31 -16.99
C LEU A 54 -14.14 2.41 -15.78
N GLN A 55 -15.11 2.73 -14.92
CA GLN A 55 -15.49 1.89 -13.79
C GLN A 55 -15.87 0.49 -14.25
N LYS A 56 -16.69 0.36 -15.30
CA LYS A 56 -17.04 -0.95 -15.87
C LYS A 56 -15.80 -1.70 -16.37
N GLN A 57 -14.91 -1.03 -17.12
CA GLN A 57 -13.68 -1.66 -17.64
C GLN A 57 -12.75 -2.15 -16.51
N TYR A 58 -12.55 -1.34 -15.47
CA TYR A 58 -11.65 -1.69 -14.37
C TYR A 58 -12.28 -2.58 -13.29
N GLN A 59 -13.61 -2.71 -13.26
CA GLN A 59 -14.33 -3.62 -12.35
C GLN A 59 -14.72 -4.95 -13.01
N GLU A 60 -14.56 -5.10 -14.32
CA GLU A 60 -14.84 -6.36 -15.01
C GLU A 60 -13.98 -7.52 -14.45
N ASP A 61 -14.61 -8.63 -14.08
CA ASP A 61 -13.92 -9.76 -13.44
C ASP A 61 -13.19 -10.63 -14.46
N ASN A 62 -12.05 -10.12 -14.93
CA ASN A 62 -11.21 -10.76 -15.94
C ASN A 62 -10.01 -11.53 -15.34
N GLY A 63 -9.86 -11.56 -14.02
CA GLY A 63 -8.68 -12.12 -13.33
C GLY A 63 -7.34 -11.42 -13.62
N LYS A 64 -7.32 -10.38 -14.46
CA LYS A 64 -6.12 -9.61 -14.80
C LYS A 64 -5.77 -8.62 -13.68
N PRO A 65 -4.48 -8.44 -13.36
CA PRO A 65 -4.07 -7.44 -12.38
C PRO A 65 -4.32 -6.01 -12.91
N VAL A 66 -4.44 -5.06 -11.99
CA VAL A 66 -4.87 -3.68 -12.29
C VAL A 66 -3.99 -2.98 -13.34
N PHE A 67 -2.69 -3.24 -13.33
CA PHE A 67 -1.70 -2.61 -14.23
C PHE A 67 -1.71 -3.17 -15.67
N LEU A 68 -2.50 -4.21 -15.95
CA LEU A 68 -2.68 -4.81 -17.28
C LEU A 68 -4.11 -4.64 -17.80
N LYS A 69 -4.96 -3.89 -17.07
CA LYS A 69 -6.41 -3.79 -17.29
C LYS A 69 -6.80 -2.60 -18.18
N GLY A 70 -5.89 -1.63 -18.37
CA GLY A 70 -6.08 -0.50 -19.28
C GLY A 70 -5.96 -0.88 -20.76
N GLY A 71 -5.36 -2.03 -21.09
CA GLY A 71 -5.44 -2.65 -22.41
C GLY A 71 -4.09 -3.13 -22.96
N VAL A 72 -3.97 -3.14 -24.29
CA VAL A 72 -2.75 -3.62 -24.99
C VAL A 72 -1.56 -2.68 -24.76
N MET A 73 -1.80 -1.38 -24.63
CA MET A 73 -0.74 -0.40 -24.38
C MET A 73 0.00 -0.69 -23.07
N ASP A 74 -0.72 -1.08 -22.02
CA ASP A 74 -0.13 -1.43 -20.72
C ASP A 74 0.80 -2.64 -20.83
N ASN A 75 0.49 -3.61 -21.69
CA ASN A 75 1.34 -4.78 -21.93
C ASN A 75 2.65 -4.36 -22.60
N VAL A 76 2.58 -3.55 -23.65
CA VAL A 76 3.77 -3.05 -24.36
C VAL A 76 4.66 -2.22 -23.42
N LEU A 77 4.04 -1.35 -22.62
CA LEU A 77 4.75 -0.54 -21.64
C LEU A 77 5.43 -1.42 -20.57
N PHE A 78 4.73 -2.43 -20.05
CA PHE A 78 5.28 -3.35 -19.08
C PHE A 78 6.45 -4.17 -19.65
N MET A 79 6.28 -4.74 -20.85
CA MET A 79 7.32 -5.56 -21.49
C MET A 79 8.56 -4.74 -21.84
N SER A 80 8.39 -3.53 -22.39
CA SER A 80 9.53 -2.65 -22.70
C SER A 80 10.30 -2.25 -21.44
N THR A 81 9.60 -1.94 -20.34
CA THR A 81 10.22 -1.66 -19.05
C THR A 81 11.00 -2.86 -18.53
N LEU A 82 10.42 -4.06 -18.60
CA LEU A 82 11.09 -5.29 -18.19
C LEU A 82 12.37 -5.54 -18.99
N VAL A 83 12.32 -5.39 -20.31
CA VAL A 83 13.48 -5.55 -21.18
C VAL A 83 14.57 -4.56 -20.80
N LEU A 84 14.22 -3.29 -20.60
CA LEU A 84 15.17 -2.26 -20.23
C LEU A 84 15.85 -2.56 -18.88
N CYS A 85 15.09 -3.01 -17.87
CA CYS A 85 15.63 -3.41 -16.58
C CYS A 85 16.59 -4.60 -16.70
N VAL A 86 16.23 -5.63 -17.49
CA VAL A 86 17.10 -6.80 -17.70
C VAL A 86 18.38 -6.40 -18.41
N VAL A 87 18.30 -5.56 -19.45
CA VAL A 87 19.48 -5.07 -20.17
C VAL A 87 20.40 -4.28 -19.24
N GLY A 88 19.84 -3.40 -18.40
CA GLY A 88 20.59 -2.65 -17.40
C GLY A 88 21.34 -3.57 -16.43
N LEU A 89 20.61 -4.50 -15.80
CA LEU A 89 21.20 -5.46 -14.86
C LEU A 89 22.30 -6.31 -15.50
N VAL A 90 22.07 -6.83 -16.71
CA VAL A 90 23.08 -7.60 -17.44
C VAL A 90 24.32 -6.76 -17.73
N GLY A 91 24.14 -5.51 -18.15
CA GLY A 91 25.23 -4.56 -18.35
C GLY A 91 26.02 -4.31 -17.07
N ASP A 92 25.34 -4.07 -15.95
CA ASP A 92 25.96 -3.88 -14.64
C ASP A 92 26.79 -5.10 -14.22
N PHE A 93 26.24 -6.31 -14.38
CA PHE A 93 26.98 -7.55 -14.09
C PHE A 93 28.22 -7.68 -14.97
N ILE A 94 28.11 -7.45 -16.29
CA ILE A 94 29.25 -7.55 -17.21
C ILE A 94 30.35 -6.56 -16.83
N LEU A 95 29.98 -5.32 -16.53
CA LEU A 95 30.94 -4.30 -16.11
C LEU A 95 31.63 -4.69 -14.80
N TRP A 96 30.88 -5.19 -13.83
CA TRP A 96 31.42 -5.61 -12.54
C TRP A 96 32.36 -6.81 -12.67
N PHE A 97 31.98 -7.84 -13.44
CA PHE A 97 32.84 -9.00 -13.71
C PHE A 97 34.12 -8.61 -14.46
N SER A 98 34.01 -7.72 -15.45
CA SER A 98 35.18 -7.23 -16.21
C SER A 98 36.14 -6.44 -15.32
N TYR A 99 35.61 -5.61 -14.40
CA TYR A 99 36.41 -4.86 -13.43
C TYR A 99 37.16 -5.75 -12.44
N ILE A 100 36.62 -6.92 -12.10
CA ILE A 100 37.25 -7.87 -11.16
C ILE A 100 38.33 -8.71 -11.85
N LEU A 101 38.18 -9.00 -13.13
CA LEU A 101 39.12 -9.80 -13.91
C LEU A 101 40.28 -8.99 -14.52
N ALA A 102 40.12 -7.67 -14.67
CA ALA A 102 41.14 -6.74 -15.17
C ALA A 102 42.00 -6.18 -14.02
#